data_AF-A0AAC9FPG9-F1
#
_entry.id   AF-A0AAC9FPG9-F1
#
_cell.length_a   1.000
_cell.length_b   1.000
_cell.length_c   1.000
_cell.angle_alpha   90.00
_cell.angle_beta   90.00
_cell.angle_gamma   90.00
#
_symmetry.space_group_name_H-M   'P 1'
#
loop_
_entity.id
_entity.type
_entity.pdbx_description
1 polymer ?
#
loop_
_entity_poly.entity_id
_entity_poly.type
_entity_poly.pdbx_seq_one_letter_code
_entity_poly.pdbx_strand_id
1 'polypeptide(L)'
;MHELAHRIRNHEPEEMSISSEGLMLLKAYDKEQEEEADWLAGVLLLPRDALVQIKRQRIPDEDVVAQYGVSKRMYTYRVSMTGVNRQFR
;
A
#
# COMPACT_ATOMS: atom_id res chain seq x y z
N MET A 1 1.30 3.44 -6.42
CA MET A 1 -0.07 3.28 -5.91
C MET A 1 -0.34 4.14 -4.69
N HIS A 2 0.67 4.47 -3.86
CA HIS A 2 0.56 5.40 -2.72
C HIS A 2 -0.13 6.73 -3.06
N GLU A 3 0.43 7.51 -3.98
CA GLU A 3 -0.17 8.79 -4.40
C GLU A 3 -1.59 8.64 -4.96
N LEU A 4 -1.89 7.52 -5.63
CA LEU A 4 -3.25 7.24 -6.10
C LEU A 4 -4.19 6.96 -4.93
N ALA A 5 -3.71 6.29 -3.87
CA ALA A 5 -4.48 6.07 -2.66
C ALA A 5 -4.83 7.39 -1.95
N HIS A 6 -3.90 8.35 -1.86
CA HIS A 6 -4.19 9.70 -1.38
C HIS A 6 -5.33 10.35 -2.18
N ARG A 7 -5.29 10.24 -3.51
CA ARG A 7 -6.35 10.77 -4.38
C ARG A 7 -7.69 10.07 -4.16
N ILE A 8 -7.71 8.75 -4.02
CA ILE A 8 -8.94 7.99 -3.77
C ILE A 8 -9.56 8.35 -2.42
N ARG A 9 -8.73 8.58 -1.39
CA ARG A 9 -9.17 8.94 -0.04
C ARG A 9 -9.48 10.43 0.12
N ASN A 10 -9.20 11.25 -0.88
CA ASN A 10 -9.27 12.71 -0.81
C ASN A 10 -8.42 13.27 0.35
N HIS A 11 -7.23 12.71 0.53
CA HIS A 11 -6.24 13.21 1.47
C HIS A 11 -5.82 14.64 1.12
N GLU A 12 -5.61 15.46 2.14
CA GLU A 12 -5.08 16.81 1.97
C GLU A 12 -3.60 16.72 1.57
N PRO A 13 -3.17 17.35 0.47
CA PRO A 13 -1.76 17.36 0.10
C PRO A 13 -0.93 18.09 1.15
N GLU A 14 0.28 17.58 1.42
CA GLU A 14 1.26 18.36 2.16
C GLU A 14 1.62 19.62 1.37
N GLU A 15 1.27 20.77 1.92
CA GLU A 15 1.64 22.06 1.32
C GLU A 15 3.02 22.47 1.82
N MET A 16 3.93 22.75 0.88
CA MET A 16 5.16 23.47 1.17
C MET A 16 4.91 24.95 0.94
N SER A 17 5.15 25.76 1.97
CA SER A 17 5.18 27.22 1.84
C SER A 17 6.60 27.74 1.99
N ILE A 18 6.90 28.86 1.34
CA ILE A 18 8.18 29.56 1.47
C ILE A 18 7.88 30.85 2.23
N SER A 19 8.54 31.06 3.36
CA SER A 19 8.42 32.30 4.12
C SER A 19 8.97 33.49 3.32
N SER A 20 8.60 34.71 3.71
CA SER A 20 9.12 35.94 3.09
C SER A 20 10.66 36.05 3.13
N GLU A 21 11.29 35.34 4.05
CA GLU A 21 12.74 35.27 4.26
C GLU A 21 13.40 34.10 3.50
N GLY A 22 12.61 33.36 2.71
CA GLY A 22 13.09 32.22 1.91
C GLY A 22 13.14 30.89 2.68
N LEU A 23 12.57 30.81 3.89
CA LEU A 23 12.55 29.57 4.66
C LEU A 23 11.48 28.62 4.11
N MET A 24 11.82 27.38 3.76
CA MET A 24 10.81 26.36 3.46
C MET A 24 10.14 25.88 4.75
N LEU A 25 8.83 26.05 4.83
CA LEU A 25 7.97 25.54 5.88
C LEU A 25 7.13 24.40 5.30
N LEU A 26 7.41 23.17 5.72
CA LEU A 26 6.49 22.06 5.49
C LEU A 26 5.31 22.20 6.44
N LYS A 27 4.10 22.19 5.88
CA LYS A 27 2.89 21.95 6.68
C LYS A 27 3.00 20.54 7.30
N ALA A 28 2.44 20.38 8.51
CA ALA A 28 2.68 19.22 9.35
C ALA A 28 2.32 17.90 8.64
N TYR A 29 3.26 16.95 8.68
CA TYR A 29 3.09 15.57 8.21
C TYR A 29 1.89 14.91 8.90
N ASP A 30 0.87 14.55 8.12
CA ASP A 30 -0.30 13.83 8.63
C ASP A 30 -0.05 12.32 8.55
N LYS A 31 0.43 11.79 9.67
CA LYS A 31 0.77 10.37 9.80
C LYS A 31 -0.41 9.44 9.50
N GLU A 32 -1.63 9.82 9.85
CA GLU A 32 -2.80 8.96 9.65
C GLU A 32 -3.11 8.82 8.15
N GLN A 33 -3.06 9.93 7.41
CA GLN A 33 -3.26 9.92 5.97
C GLN A 33 -2.20 9.08 5.24
N GLU A 34 -0.95 9.14 5.68
CA GLU A 34 0.13 8.34 5.13
C GLU A 34 -0.06 6.85 5.41
N GLU A 35 -0.42 6.48 6.64
CA GLU A 35 -0.69 5.08 7.01
C GLU A 35 -1.91 4.51 6.25
N GLU A 36 -2.97 5.32 6.08
CA GLU A 36 -4.13 4.96 5.26
C GLU A 36 -3.75 4.75 3.78
N ALA A 37 -2.94 5.65 3.22
CA ALA A 37 -2.48 5.57 1.84
C ALA A 37 -1.58 4.36 1.60
N ASP A 38 -0.65 4.07 2.52
CA ASP A 38 0.22 2.89 2.48
C ASP A 38 -0.62 1.59 2.46
N TRP A 39 -1.63 1.51 3.35
CA TRP A 39 -2.51 0.36 3.41
C TRP A 39 -3.29 0.17 2.11
N LEU A 40 -3.97 1.22 1.64
CA LEU A 40 -4.78 1.16 0.43
C LEU A 40 -3.93 0.89 -0.81
N ALA A 41 -2.72 1.45 -0.90
CA ALA A 41 -1.79 1.17 -1.99
C ALA A 41 -1.45 -0.33 -2.08
N GLY A 42 -1.21 -0.97 -0.93
CA GLY A 42 -1.00 -2.42 -0.86
C GLY A 42 -2.24 -3.22 -1.28
N VAL A 43 -3.43 -2.75 -0.93
CA VAL A 43 -4.71 -3.36 -1.36
C VAL A 43 -4.92 -3.23 -2.86
N LEU A 44 -4.61 -2.08 -3.46
CA LEU A 44 -4.76 -1.83 -4.89
C LEU A 44 -3.82 -2.71 -5.74
N LEU A 45 -2.63 -3.02 -5.22
CA LEU A 45 -1.69 -3.93 -5.86
C LEU A 45 -2.08 -5.41 -5.67
N LEU A 46 -2.49 -5.77 -4.46
CA LEU A 46 -2.82 -7.14 -4.07
C LEU A 46 -4.09 -7.17 -3.21
N PRO A 47 -5.28 -7.16 -3.87
CA PRO A 47 -6.56 -7.30 -3.19
C PRO A 47 -6.65 -8.64 -2.47
N ARG A 48 -7.39 -8.70 -1.36
CA ARG A 48 -7.55 -9.93 -0.58
C ARG A 48 -8.08 -11.09 -1.43
N ASP A 49 -9.03 -10.82 -2.33
CA ASP A 49 -9.61 -11.85 -3.20
C ASP A 49 -8.56 -12.48 -4.12
N ALA A 50 -7.63 -11.69 -4.65
CA ALA A 50 -6.50 -12.20 -5.42
C ALA A 50 -5.62 -13.12 -4.58
N LEU A 51 -5.31 -12.73 -3.33
CA LEU A 51 -4.52 -13.57 -2.41
C LEU A 51 -5.21 -14.91 -2.10
N VAL A 52 -6.53 -14.89 -1.93
CA VAL A 52 -7.35 -16.10 -1.75
C VAL A 52 -7.26 -16.99 -3.00
N GLN A 53 -7.34 -16.43 -4.21
CA GLN A 53 -7.18 -17.18 -5.46
C GLN A 53 -5.79 -17.80 -5.58
N ILE A 54 -4.74 -17.01 -5.33
CA ILE A 54 -3.34 -17.43 -5.35
C ILE A 54 -3.13 -18.65 -4.45
N LYS A 55 -3.59 -18.57 -3.19
CA LYS A 55 -3.46 -19.70 -2.25
C LYS A 55 -4.30 -20.91 -2.65
N ARG A 56 -5.52 -20.70 -3.14
CA ARG A 56 -6.40 -21.78 -3.61
C ARG A 56 -5.80 -22.54 -4.79
N GLN A 57 -5.16 -21.85 -5.72
CA GLN A 57 -4.51 -22.43 -6.90
C GLN A 57 -3.09 -22.95 -6.62
N ARG A 58 -2.56 -22.72 -5.41
CA ARG A 58 -1.19 -23.09 -5.00
C ARG A 58 -0.12 -22.51 -5.93
N ILE A 59 -0.32 -21.27 -6.39
CA ILE A 59 0.66 -20.58 -7.24
C ILE A 59 1.93 -20.35 -6.39
N PRO A 60 3.13 -20.68 -6.90
CA PRO A 60 4.38 -20.39 -6.23
C PRO A 60 4.54 -18.89 -5.95
N ASP A 61 5.06 -18.54 -4.77
CA ASP A 61 5.21 -17.14 -4.35
C ASP A 61 6.09 -16.31 -5.32
N GLU A 62 7.07 -16.95 -5.98
CA GLU A 62 7.95 -16.31 -6.97
C GLU A 62 7.20 -15.91 -8.26
N ASP A 63 6.30 -16.78 -8.72
CA ASP A 63 5.45 -16.51 -9.87
C ASP A 63 4.46 -15.38 -9.56
N VAL A 64 3.92 -15.33 -8.34
CA VAL A 64 3.03 -14.24 -7.89
C VAL A 64 3.76 -12.90 -7.91
N VAL A 65 4.98 -12.85 -7.38
CA VAL A 65 5.81 -11.64 -7.36
C VAL A 65 6.05 -11.12 -8.77
N ALA A 66 6.39 -12.01 -9.71
CA ALA A 66 6.59 -11.66 -11.11
C ALA A 66 5.28 -11.21 -11.79
N GLN A 67 4.20 -11.97 -11.63
CA GLN A 67 2.92 -11.72 -12.29
C GLN A 67 2.25 -10.41 -11.85
N TYR A 68 2.30 -10.09 -10.56
CA TYR A 68 1.67 -8.89 -10.01
C TYR A 68 2.62 -7.69 -9.94
N GLY A 69 3.90 -7.86 -10.30
CA GLY A 69 4.88 -6.77 -10.31
C GLY A 69 5.14 -6.17 -8.93
N VAL A 70 5.07 -6.99 -7.87
CA VAL A 70 5.23 -6.54 -6.47
C VAL A 70 6.45 -7.18 -5.84
N SER A 71 7.07 -6.52 -4.87
CA SER A 71 8.16 -7.13 -4.13
C SER A 71 7.69 -8.32 -3.28
N LYS A 72 8.59 -9.28 -3.02
CA LYS A 72 8.34 -10.38 -2.08
C LYS A 72 7.91 -9.87 -0.70
N ARG A 73 8.49 -8.76 -0.25
CA ARG A 73 8.12 -8.11 1.02
C ARG A 73 6.66 -7.64 1.01
N MET A 74 6.20 -7.00 -0.07
CA MET A 74 4.81 -6.56 -0.22
C MET A 74 3.84 -7.76 -0.22
N TYR A 75 4.14 -8.79 -1.00
CA TYR A 75 3.32 -10.02 -1.01
C TYR A 75 3.22 -10.65 0.38
N THR A 76 4.36 -10.88 1.06
CA THR A 76 4.38 -11.44 2.41
C THR A 76 3.59 -10.60 3.40
N TYR A 77 3.75 -9.28 3.37
CA TYR A 77 2.98 -8.34 4.19
C TYR A 77 1.47 -8.50 3.96
N ARG A 78 1.03 -8.48 2.70
CA ARG A 78 -0.38 -8.57 2.33
C ARG A 78 -1.02 -9.89 2.73
N VAL A 79 -0.35 -11.02 2.52
CA VAL A 79 -0.88 -12.32 2.94
C VAL A 79 -0.97 -12.44 4.47
N SER A 80 -0.02 -11.83 5.20
CA SER A 80 0.02 -11.87 6.66
C SER A 80 -1.07 -10.99 7.29
N MET A 81 -1.23 -9.76 6.80
CA MET A 81 -2.19 -8.79 7.36
C MET A 81 -3.66 -9.09 7.01
N THR A 82 -3.92 -9.92 6.01
CA THR A 82 -5.30 -10.24 5.56
C THR A 82 -5.87 -11.54 6.16
N GLY A 83 -5.10 -12.23 7.00
CA GLY A 83 -5.48 -13.52 7.59
C GLY A 83 -5.53 -14.69 6.60
N VAL A 84 -5.18 -14.46 5.32
CA VAL A 84 -5.24 -15.48 4.26
C VAL A 84 -4.32 -16.67 4.59
N ASN A 85 -3.13 -16.43 5.15
CA ASN A 85 -2.25 -17.51 5.61
C ASN A 85 -2.91 -18.44 6.63
N ARG A 86 -3.72 -17.88 7.56
CA ARG A 86 -4.43 -18.69 8.56
C ARG A 86 -5.61 -19.46 7.95
N GLN A 87 -6.25 -18.90 6.93
CA GLN A 87 -7.40 -19.52 6.27
C GLN A 87 -7.01 -20.79 5.47
N PHE A 88 -5.81 -20.82 4.90
CA PHE A 88 -5.33 -21.92 4.04
C PHE A 88 -4.23 -22.77 4.70
N ARG A 89 -4.11 -22.72 6.03
CA ARG A 89 -3.14 -23.50 6.80
C ARG A 89 -3.58 -24.96 6.97
#